data_AF-A0A3D4JPR0-F1
#
_entry.id   AF-A0A3D4JPR0-F1
#
_cell.length_a   1.000
_cell.length_b   1.000
_cell.length_c   1.000
_cell.angle_alpha   90.00
_cell.angle_beta   90.00
_cell.angle_gamma   90.00
#
_symmetry.space_group_name_H-M   'P 1'
#
loop_
_entity.id
_entity.type
_entity.pdbx_description
1 polymer ?
#
loop_
_entity_poly.entity_id
_entity_poly.type
_entity_poly.pdbx_seq_one_letter_code
_entity_poly.pdbx_strand_id
1 'polypeptide(L)'
;MKNLSFAAIIFSAVVMSCSKKEPADFYPADSPKASYDTTAIDSFSNGAISVDVARQIRMSSKQYQDSVKEALKLQEQEKKLKEELEKENKKKAEDEKKKTDEEKNKTSEPSAEVKSA
;
A
#
# COMPACT_ATOMS: atom_id res chain seq x y z
N MET A 1 -35.18 71.87 56.90
CA MET A 1 -34.65 70.49 56.73
C MET A 1 -35.71 69.53 56.16
N LYS A 2 -36.50 69.89 55.13
CA LYS A 2 -37.54 69.00 54.57
C LYS A 2 -37.12 68.33 53.25
N ASN A 3 -36.13 68.90 52.56
CA ASN A 3 -35.71 68.50 51.22
C ASN A 3 -34.50 67.55 51.26
N LEU A 4 -33.85 67.43 52.42
CA LEU A 4 -32.63 66.64 52.63
C LEU A 4 -32.93 65.15 52.55
N SER A 5 -34.07 64.73 53.10
CA SER A 5 -34.56 63.34 53.00
C SER A 5 -34.81 62.94 51.54
N PHE A 6 -35.35 63.84 50.73
CA PHE A 6 -35.63 63.58 49.32
C PHE A 6 -34.33 63.47 48.50
N ALA A 7 -33.36 64.34 48.77
CA ALA A 7 -32.04 64.29 48.15
C ALA A 7 -31.29 62.99 48.50
N ALA A 8 -31.37 62.53 49.75
CA ALA A 8 -30.75 61.27 50.18
C ALA A 8 -31.34 60.04 49.49
N ILE A 9 -32.66 60.03 49.25
CA ILE A 9 -33.35 58.94 48.55
C ILE A 9 -32.92 58.88 47.08
N ILE A 10 -32.88 60.03 46.40
CA ILE A 10 -32.43 60.09 45.00
C ILE A 10 -30.97 59.66 44.89
N PHE A 11 -30.11 60.13 45.81
CA PHE A 11 -28.70 59.76 45.82
C PHE A 11 -28.50 58.25 46.03
N SER A 12 -29.23 57.65 46.97
CA SER A 12 -29.21 56.19 47.20
C SER A 12 -29.62 55.40 45.96
N ALA A 13 -30.66 55.83 45.25
CA ALA A 13 -31.12 55.17 44.02
C ALA A 13 -30.06 55.20 42.90
N VAL A 14 -29.34 56.32 42.76
CA VAL A 14 -28.26 56.45 41.77
C VAL A 14 -27.08 55.54 42.10
N VAL A 15 -26.69 55.43 43.38
CA VAL A 15 -25.57 54.58 43.81
C VAL A 15 -25.89 53.09 43.64
N MET A 16 -27.13 52.68 43.90
CA MET A 16 -27.55 51.27 43.71
C MET A 16 -27.64 50.87 42.24
N SER A 17 -27.96 51.80 41.33
CA SER A 17 -28.06 51.52 39.90
C SER A 17 -26.71 51.29 39.21
N CYS A 18 -25.58 51.70 39.83
CA CYS A 18 -24.23 51.48 39.30
C CYS A 18 -23.44 50.41 40.08
N SER A 19 -24.08 49.67 40.99
CA SER A 19 -23.46 48.50 41.60
C SER A 19 -23.32 47.40 40.53
N LYS A 20 -22.11 47.32 39.96
CA LYS A 20 -21.64 46.34 38.98
C LYS A 20 -22.37 44.99 39.13
N LYS A 21 -23.20 44.65 38.14
CA LYS A 21 -23.48 43.25 37.85
C LYS A 21 -22.21 42.68 37.22
N GLU A 22 -21.62 41.68 37.86
CA GLU A 22 -20.57 40.89 37.23
C GLU A 22 -21.09 40.36 35.89
N PRO A 23 -20.30 40.41 34.81
CA PRO A 23 -20.73 39.82 33.55
C PRO A 23 -21.05 38.35 33.83
N ALA A 24 -22.24 37.91 33.40
CA ALA A 24 -22.61 36.51 33.50
C ALA A 24 -21.51 35.69 32.82
N ASP A 25 -20.83 34.84 33.60
CA ASP A 25 -19.81 33.96 33.06
C ASP A 25 -20.51 32.98 32.11
N PHE A 26 -20.23 33.14 30.82
CA PHE A 26 -20.80 32.27 29.78
C PHE A 26 -20.27 30.83 29.89
N TYR A 27 -19.20 30.62 30.68
CA TYR A 27 -18.58 29.32 30.91
C TYR A 27 -18.30 29.13 32.40
N PRO A 28 -19.35 28.90 33.23
CA PRO A 28 -19.15 28.58 34.63
C PRO A 28 -18.24 27.35 34.75
N ALA A 29 -17.36 27.33 35.75
CA ALA A 29 -16.42 26.22 35.96
C ALA A 29 -17.13 24.86 36.10
N ASP A 30 -18.38 24.87 36.57
CA ASP A 30 -19.27 23.72 36.70
C ASP A 30 -20.10 23.40 35.44
N SER A 31 -19.87 24.11 34.33
CA SER A 31 -20.46 23.73 33.04
C SER A 31 -19.94 22.34 32.62
N PRO A 32 -20.80 21.44 32.10
CA PRO A 32 -20.37 20.14 31.65
C PRO A 32 -19.44 20.31 30.45
N LYS A 33 -18.14 20.39 30.69
CA LYS A 33 -17.12 20.30 29.64
C LYS A 33 -17.23 18.91 29.04
N ALA A 34 -17.66 18.85 27.77
CA ALA A 34 -17.62 17.61 27.02
C ALA A 34 -16.16 17.12 26.98
N SER A 35 -15.91 15.96 27.58
CA SER A 35 -14.60 15.30 27.52
C SER A 35 -14.45 14.69 26.14
N TYR A 36 -13.81 15.41 25.24
CA TYR A 36 -13.40 14.84 23.96
C TYR A 36 -12.05 14.17 24.14
N ASP A 37 -11.94 12.91 23.75
CA ASP A 37 -10.67 12.23 23.58
C ASP A 37 -9.95 12.84 22.38
N THR A 38 -9.32 14.00 22.63
CA THR A 38 -8.51 14.72 21.67
C THR A 38 -7.07 14.61 22.12
N THR A 39 -6.55 13.38 22.05
CA THR A 39 -5.10 13.25 21.94
C THR A 39 -4.68 14.09 20.73
N ALA A 40 -3.85 15.12 20.98
CA ALA A 40 -3.36 15.99 19.93
C ALA A 40 -2.41 15.16 19.05
N ILE A 41 -2.96 14.52 18.01
CA ILE A 41 -2.17 13.89 16.96
C ILE A 41 -1.66 15.04 16.09
N ASP A 42 -0.39 15.36 16.27
CA ASP A 42 0.31 16.30 15.41
C ASP A 42 0.17 15.82 13.95
N SER A 43 -0.37 16.71 13.10
CA SER A 43 -0.60 16.45 11.68
C SER A 43 0.71 16.22 10.90
N PHE A 44 1.87 16.44 11.53
CA PHE A 44 3.19 16.16 10.97
C PHE A 44 3.86 14.91 11.54
N SER A 45 3.21 14.18 12.45
CA SER A 45 3.75 12.93 12.98
C SER A 45 3.77 11.83 11.92
N ASN A 46 4.71 10.89 12.06
CA ASN A 46 4.89 9.83 11.08
C ASN A 46 3.65 8.93 11.04
N GLY A 47 2.94 8.91 9.91
CA GLY A 47 1.65 8.23 9.76
C GLY A 47 0.41 9.14 9.76
N ALA A 48 0.57 10.44 10.03
CA ALA A 48 -0.48 11.43 9.83
C ALA A 48 -0.66 11.69 8.31
N ILE A 49 -1.50 10.88 7.68
CA ILE A 49 -1.86 11.01 6.26
C ILE A 49 -3.38 11.11 6.13
N SER A 50 -3.84 11.80 5.09
CA SER A 50 -5.27 11.86 4.79
C SER A 50 -5.83 10.46 4.45
N VAL A 51 -7.12 10.28 4.68
CA VAL A 51 -7.83 9.02 4.38
C VAL A 51 -7.66 8.61 2.92
N ASP A 52 -7.62 9.57 2.01
CA ASP A 52 -7.46 9.32 0.58
C ASP A 52 -6.05 8.83 0.23
N VAL A 53 -5.02 9.42 0.83
CA VAL A 53 -3.63 8.97 0.67
C VAL A 53 -3.46 7.57 1.25
N ALA A 54 -4.03 7.30 2.43
CA ALA A 54 -4.02 5.97 3.04
C ALA A 54 -4.70 4.92 2.14
N ARG A 55 -5.81 5.29 1.49
CA ARG A 55 -6.51 4.43 0.52
C ARG A 55 -5.66 4.17 -0.71
N GLN A 56 -5.03 5.19 -1.27
CA GLN A 56 -4.16 5.06 -2.43
C GLN A 56 -2.97 4.13 -2.16
N ILE A 57 -2.33 4.27 -1.00
CA ILE A 57 -1.24 3.39 -0.56
C ILE A 57 -1.71 1.93 -0.45
N ARG A 58 -2.91 1.69 0.11
CA ARG A 58 -3.48 0.33 0.19
C ARG A 58 -3.79 -0.27 -1.16
N MET A 59 -4.25 0.54 -2.12
CA MET A 59 -4.54 0.08 -3.47
C MET A 59 -3.25 -0.24 -4.22
N SER A 60 -2.25 0.65 -4.16
CA SER A 60 -0.98 0.46 -4.86
C SER A 60 -0.16 -0.71 -4.30
N SER A 61 -0.15 -0.90 -2.98
CA SER A 61 0.52 -2.04 -2.35
C SER A 61 -0.07 -3.38 -2.78
N LYS A 62 -1.40 -3.48 -2.88
CA LYS A 62 -2.07 -4.69 -3.41
C LYS A 62 -1.70 -4.93 -4.87
N GLN A 63 -1.80 -3.91 -5.72
CA GLN A 63 -1.42 -4.01 -7.14
C GLN A 63 0.03 -4.45 -7.32
N TYR A 64 0.95 -3.91 -6.53
CA TYR A 64 2.36 -4.31 -6.57
C TYR A 64 2.54 -5.79 -6.19
N GLN A 65 1.92 -6.23 -5.10
CA GLN A 65 1.98 -7.63 -4.67
C GLN A 65 1.40 -8.59 -5.72
N ASP A 66 0.31 -8.20 -6.36
CA ASP A 66 -0.34 -9.01 -7.39
C ASP A 66 0.52 -9.07 -8.65
N SER A 67 1.10 -7.94 -9.09
CA SER A 67 2.05 -7.88 -10.20
C SER A 67 3.28 -8.76 -9.96
N VAL A 68 3.85 -8.76 -8.75
CA VAL A 68 4.98 -9.63 -8.40
C VAL A 68 4.59 -11.10 -8.49
N LYS A 69 3.39 -11.48 -8.02
CA LYS A 69 2.91 -12.87 -8.13
C LYS A 69 2.70 -13.29 -9.58
N GLU A 70 2.18 -12.39 -10.42
CA GLU A 70 2.00 -12.66 -11.85
C GLU A 70 3.34 -12.88 -12.56
N ALA A 71 4.32 -12.02 -12.29
CA ALA A 71 5.66 -12.17 -12.84
C ALA A 71 6.31 -13.51 -12.45
N LEU A 72 6.14 -13.95 -11.19
CA LEU A 72 6.63 -15.25 -10.74
C LEU A 72 5.95 -16.42 -11.47
N LYS A 73 4.62 -16.35 -11.65
CA LYS A 73 3.87 -17.39 -12.39
C LYS A 73 4.34 -17.52 -13.84
N LEU A 74 4.55 -16.39 -14.52
CA LEU A 74 5.06 -16.39 -15.89
C LEU A 74 6.47 -16.98 -15.95
N GLN A 75 7.33 -16.64 -15.00
CA GLN A 75 8.67 -17.21 -14.92
C GLN A 75 8.66 -18.73 -14.71
N GLU A 76 7.76 -19.26 -13.89
CA GLU A 76 7.60 -20.70 -13.70
C GLU A 76 7.13 -21.40 -14.98
N GLN A 77 6.19 -20.79 -15.71
CA GLN A 77 5.72 -21.32 -17.00
C GLN A 77 6.83 -21.33 -18.04
N GLU A 78 7.59 -20.24 -18.16
CA GLU A 78 8.74 -20.19 -19.06
C GLU A 78 9.80 -21.25 -18.73
N LYS A 79 10.09 -21.46 -17.44
CA LYS A 79 11.03 -22.50 -17.00
C LYS A 79 10.53 -23.89 -17.40
N LYS A 80 9.26 -24.20 -17.16
CA LYS A 80 8.65 -25.49 -17.56
C LYS A 80 8.72 -25.71 -19.07
N LEU A 81 8.37 -24.69 -19.86
CA LEU A 81 8.47 -24.76 -21.32
C LEU A 81 9.91 -24.97 -21.78
N LYS A 82 10.88 -24.24 -21.21
CA LYS A 82 12.31 -24.43 -21.53
C LYS A 82 12.79 -25.83 -21.18
N GLU A 83 12.42 -26.36 -20.03
CA GLU A 83 12.76 -27.73 -19.62
C GLU A 83 12.14 -28.79 -20.54
N GLU A 84 10.89 -28.60 -20.99
CA GLU A 84 10.24 -29.49 -21.96
C GLU A 84 10.94 -29.43 -23.33
N LEU A 85 11.28 -28.23 -23.80
CA LEU A 85 11.97 -28.01 -25.07
C LEU A 85 13.40 -28.59 -25.04
N GLU A 86 14.12 -28.46 -23.92
CA GLU A 86 15.43 -29.08 -23.74
C GLU A 86 15.36 -30.61 -23.72
N LYS A 87 14.33 -31.18 -23.07
CA LYS A 87 14.11 -32.63 -23.06
C LYS A 87 13.75 -33.14 -24.47
N GLU A 88 12.95 -32.40 -25.23
CA GLU A 88 12.60 -32.75 -26.60
C GLU A 88 13.81 -32.63 -27.55
N ASN A 89 14.61 -31.57 -27.44
CA ASN A 89 15.82 -31.38 -28.23
C ASN A 89 16.88 -32.46 -27.94
N LYS A 90 17.06 -32.86 -26.68
CA LYS A 90 17.96 -33.96 -26.31
C LYS A 90 17.51 -35.30 -26.91
N LYS A 91 16.20 -35.58 -26.92
CA LYS A 91 15.64 -36.79 -27.54
C LYS A 91 15.83 -36.80 -29.07
N LYS A 92 15.58 -35.66 -29.74
CA LYS A 92 15.80 -35.54 -31.19
C LYS A 92 17.27 -35.70 -31.57
N ALA A 93 18.20 -35.19 -30.76
CA ALA A 93 19.63 -35.35 -30.97
C ALA A 93 20.13 -36.80 -30.76
N GLU A 94 19.52 -37.57 -29.85
CA GLU A 94 19.82 -39.00 -29.70
C GLU A 94 19.25 -39.85 -30.86
N ASP A 95 18.07 -39.51 -31.37
CA ASP A 95 17.48 -40.21 -32.51
C ASP A 95 18.21 -39.91 -33.83
N GLU A 96 18.75 -38.70 -34.03
CA GLU A 96 19.60 -38.40 -35.18
C GLU A 96 20.96 -39.11 -35.13
N LYS A 97 21.58 -39.24 -33.95
CA LYS A 97 22.82 -40.01 -33.80
C LYS A 97 22.64 -41.50 -34.10
N LYS A 98 21.52 -42.09 -33.69
CA LYS A 98 21.21 -43.49 -34.02
C LYS A 98 20.96 -43.72 -35.51
N LYS A 99 20.35 -42.75 -36.20
CA LYS A 99 20.15 -42.82 -37.66
C LYS A 99 21.45 -42.62 -38.46
N THR A 100 22.37 -41.80 -37.99
CA THR A 100 23.68 -41.60 -38.65
C THR A 100 24.65 -42.77 -38.45
N ASP A 101 24.54 -43.53 -37.35
CA ASP A 101 25.33 -44.76 -37.14
C ASP A 101 24.81 -45.97 -37.95
N GLU A 102 23.51 -46.05 -38.24
CA GLU A 102 22.97 -47.08 -39.15
C GLU A 102 23.31 -46.84 -40.62
N GLU A 103 23.50 -45.57 -41.04
CA GLU A 103 23.81 -45.22 -42.42
C GLU A 103 25.30 -45.41 -42.76
N LYS A 104 26.21 -45.26 -41.79
CA LYS A 104 27.64 -45.57 -41.97
C LYS A 104 27.97 -47.07 -42.04
N ASN A 105 27.13 -47.95 -41.47
CA ASN A 105 27.35 -49.40 -41.53
C ASN A 105 26.88 -50.07 -42.84
N LYS A 106 26.29 -49.33 -43.78
CA LYS A 106 25.88 -49.85 -45.11
C LYS A 106 26.81 -49.46 -46.26
N THR A 107 27.93 -48.77 -46.01
CA THR A 107 28.89 -48.35 -47.05
C THR A 107 30.28 -48.99 -46.89
N SER A 108 30.43 -50.04 -46.08
CA SER A 108 31.69 -50.78 -45.97
C SER A 108 31.49 -52.29 -46.11
N GLU A 109 31.27 -52.75 -47.35
CA GLU A 109 31.73 -54.08 -47.78
C GLU A 109 32.34 -54.00 -49.20
N PRO A 110 33.36 -54.81 -49.50
CA PRO A 110 34.47 -54.47 -50.40
C PRO A 110 34.20 -54.86 -51.85
N SER A 111 34.69 -54.06 -52.80
CA SER A 111 34.78 -54.45 -54.21
C SER A 111 36.21 -54.80 -54.58
N ALA A 112 36.35 -56.04 -55.06
CA ALA A 112 37.33 -56.52 -56.04
C ALA A 112 38.77 -56.87 -55.57
N GLU A 113 38.98 -58.17 -55.38
CA GLU A 113 40.21 -58.87 -55.78
C GLU A 113 39.82 -59.91 -56.84
N VAL A 114 40.34 -59.82 -58.08
CA VAL A 114 40.85 -60.96 -58.89
C VAL A 114 41.73 -60.41 -60.04
N LYS A 115 42.98 -60.88 -60.08
CA LYS A 115 43.96 -60.79 -61.19
C LYS A 115 43.58 -61.71 -62.36
N SER A 116 43.76 -61.25 -63.61
CA SER A 116 44.17 -62.12 -64.73
C SER A 116 44.82 -61.30 -65.86
N ALA A 117 46.15 -61.30 -65.90
CA ALA A 117 47.01 -61.11 -67.08
C ALA A 117 48.41 -61.65 -66.75
#